data_AF-A0A5N7ZWH1-F1
#
_entry.id   AF-A0A5N7ZWH1-F1
#
_cell.length_a   1.000
_cell.length_b   1.000
_cell.length_c   1.000
_cell.angle_alpha   90.00
_cell.angle_beta   90.00
_cell.angle_gamma   90.00
#
_symmetry.space_group_name_H-M   'P 1'
#
loop_
_entity.id
_entity.type
_entity.pdbx_description
1 polymer ?
#
loop_
_entity_poly.entity_id
_entity_poly.type
_entity_poly.pdbx_seq_one_letter_code
_entity_poly.pdbx_strand_id
1 'polypeptide(L)'
;MALMALTLHASGMAEAGNELGPPITPAQQYALALEAQTLGDYAAMAQWLRASARGGHAPAQRMLGMALIGAPALYGSALAADLCEGRLWLLRAARQDAGGTADTAYALFGRPRGDAYTAPCEAP
;
A
#
# COMPACT_ATOMS: atom_id res chain seq x y z
N MET A 1 -20.84 -49.97 -21.87
CA MET A 1 -19.99 -48.85 -22.32
C MET A 1 -20.80 -47.59 -22.24
N ALA A 2 -20.53 -46.71 -21.27
CA ALA A 2 -21.12 -45.39 -21.19
C ALA A 2 -19.99 -44.39 -20.90
N LEU A 3 -19.51 -43.73 -21.96
CA LEU A 3 -18.65 -42.57 -21.83
C LEU A 3 -19.52 -41.38 -21.44
N MET A 4 -19.37 -40.86 -20.22
CA MET A 4 -19.80 -39.51 -19.89
C MET A 4 -18.58 -38.59 -19.98
N ALA A 5 -18.45 -37.93 -21.13
CA ALA A 5 -17.62 -36.75 -21.28
C ALA A 5 -18.54 -35.54 -21.16
N LEU A 6 -18.43 -34.74 -20.09
CA LEU A 6 -18.99 -33.39 -20.08
C LEU A 6 -18.12 -32.42 -19.27
N THR A 7 -17.33 -31.68 -20.07
CA THR A 7 -17.14 -30.23 -20.05
C THR A 7 -16.58 -29.55 -18.81
N LEU A 8 -15.30 -29.19 -18.96
CA LEU A 8 -14.57 -28.12 -18.28
C LEU A 8 -15.46 -26.87 -18.11
N HIS A 9 -15.83 -26.55 -16.87
CA HIS A 9 -16.31 -25.22 -16.55
C HIS A 9 -15.08 -24.35 -16.31
N ALA A 10 -14.75 -23.51 -17.29
CA ALA A 10 -13.86 -22.38 -17.06
C ALA A 10 -14.51 -21.50 -15.99
N SER A 11 -13.99 -21.57 -14.77
CA SER A 11 -14.33 -20.64 -13.69
C SER A 11 -13.97 -19.25 -14.18
N GLY A 12 -15.01 -18.50 -14.57
CA GLY A 12 -14.89 -17.09 -14.95
C GLY A 12 -14.13 -16.35 -13.86
N MET A 13 -13.20 -15.50 -14.30
CA MET A 13 -12.56 -14.51 -13.44
C MET A 13 -13.69 -13.73 -12.76
N ALA A 14 -13.85 -13.93 -11.46
CA ALA A 14 -14.73 -13.11 -10.66
C ALA A 14 -14.10 -11.70 -10.63
N GLU A 15 -14.47 -10.87 -11.60
CA GLU A 15 -14.42 -9.44 -11.41
C GLU A 15 -15.33 -9.18 -10.21
N ALA A 16 -14.72 -8.82 -9.07
CA ALA A 16 -15.43 -8.43 -7.88
C ALA A 16 -16.22 -7.16 -8.21
N GLY A 17 -17.41 -7.34 -8.77
CA GLY A 17 -18.42 -6.31 -8.89
C GLY A 17 -18.66 -5.75 -7.51
N ASN A 18 -18.48 -4.43 -7.39
CA ASN A 18 -18.57 -3.66 -6.15
C ASN A 18 -20.03 -3.52 -5.68
N GLU A 19 -20.79 -4.61 -5.68
CA GLU A 19 -22.19 -4.68 -5.27
C GLU A 19 -22.32 -5.79 -4.24
N LEU A 20 -22.05 -5.49 -2.97
CA LEU A 20 -22.48 -6.23 -1.78
C LEU A 20 -21.97 -5.48 -0.53
N GLY A 21 -22.74 -4.47 -0.09
CA GLY A 21 -22.51 -3.74 1.17
C GLY A 21 -22.01 -2.29 1.00
N PRO A 22 -22.06 -1.47 2.07
CA PRO A 22 -21.42 -0.17 2.06
C PRO A 22 -19.92 -0.34 1.73
N PRO A 23 -19.31 0.58 0.96
CA PRO A 23 -17.91 0.47 0.61
C PRO A 23 -17.07 0.33 1.89
N ILE A 24 -16.20 -0.68 1.92
CA ILE A 24 -15.32 -0.91 3.07
C ILE A 24 -14.53 0.37 3.39
N THR A 25 -14.50 0.77 4.65
CA THR A 25 -13.89 2.03 5.09
C THR A 25 -12.36 1.98 4.93
N PRO A 26 -11.67 3.14 4.89
CA PRO A 26 -10.21 3.16 4.85
C PRO A 26 -9.56 2.38 6.01
N ALA A 27 -10.16 2.40 7.21
CA ALA A 27 -9.68 1.60 8.34
C ALA A 27 -9.85 0.09 8.11
N GLN A 28 -10.95 -0.35 7.49
CA GLN A 28 -11.15 -1.76 7.13
C GLN A 28 -10.18 -2.20 6.01
N GLN A 29 -9.92 -1.34 5.03
CA GLN A 29 -8.90 -1.59 4.00
C GLN A 29 -7.51 -1.76 4.64
N TYR A 30 -7.20 -0.97 5.67
CA TYR A 30 -5.95 -1.15 6.42
C TYR A 30 -5.90 -2.49 7.16
N ALA A 31 -7.00 -2.95 7.75
CA ALA A 31 -7.07 -4.27 8.38
C ALA A 31 -6.80 -5.41 7.36
N LEU A 32 -7.36 -5.34 6.15
CA LEU A 32 -7.07 -6.30 5.08
C LEU A 32 -5.60 -6.27 4.65
N ALA A 33 -4.97 -5.10 4.67
CA ALA A 33 -3.53 -5.00 4.40
C ALA A 33 -2.70 -5.74 5.45
N LEU A 34 -3.06 -5.62 6.73
CA LEU A 34 -2.38 -6.32 7.82
C LEU A 34 -2.57 -7.84 7.72
N GLU A 35 -3.77 -8.29 7.37
CA GLU A 35 -4.04 -9.71 7.12
C GLU A 35 -3.17 -10.23 5.96
N ALA A 36 -3.15 -9.54 4.83
CA ALA A 36 -2.29 -9.89 3.70
C ALA A 36 -0.80 -9.94 4.09
N GLN A 37 -0.33 -9.00 4.92
CA GLN A 37 1.03 -9.04 5.47
C GLN A 37 1.29 -10.30 6.28
N THR A 38 0.37 -10.69 7.18
CA THR A 38 0.52 -11.91 8.00
C THR A 38 0.54 -13.19 7.18
N LEU A 39 -0.11 -13.18 6.01
CA LEU A 39 -0.11 -14.28 5.06
C LEU A 39 1.10 -14.27 4.11
N GLY A 40 1.94 -13.23 4.16
CA GLY A 40 3.07 -13.05 3.25
C GLY A 40 2.67 -12.59 1.83
N ASP A 41 1.41 -12.20 1.63
CA ASP A 41 0.95 -11.65 0.35
C ASP A 41 1.23 -10.13 0.31
N TYR A 42 2.49 -9.79 0.04
CA TYR A 42 2.94 -8.40 0.01
C TYR A 42 2.37 -7.61 -1.17
N ALA A 43 1.95 -8.29 -2.24
CA ALA A 43 1.27 -7.66 -3.36
C ALA A 43 -0.14 -7.20 -2.95
N ALA A 44 -0.91 -8.07 -2.27
CA ALA A 44 -2.21 -7.69 -1.72
C ALA A 44 -2.08 -6.66 -0.59
N MET A 45 -1.08 -6.80 0.29
CA MET A 45 -0.77 -5.80 1.32
C MET A 45 -0.60 -4.41 0.70
N ALA A 46 0.23 -4.28 -0.35
CA ALA A 46 0.47 -3.01 -1.01
C ALA A 46 -0.78 -2.44 -1.70
N GLN A 47 -1.63 -3.28 -2.28
CA GLN A 47 -2.90 -2.86 -2.88
C GLN A 47 -3.86 -2.27 -1.83
N TRP A 48 -4.04 -2.98 -0.71
CA TRP A 48 -4.91 -2.53 0.38
C TRP A 48 -4.37 -1.29 1.09
N LEU A 49 -3.06 -1.21 1.30
CA LEU A 49 -2.42 0.00 1.81
C LEU A 49 -2.67 1.21 0.91
N ARG A 50 -2.52 1.06 -0.41
CA ARG A 50 -2.79 2.15 -1.37
C ARG A 50 -4.24 2.59 -1.35
N ALA A 51 -5.19 1.65 -1.26
CA ALA A 51 -6.61 1.98 -1.15
C ALA A 51 -6.88 2.78 0.13
N SER A 52 -6.42 2.28 1.28
CA SER A 52 -6.61 2.92 2.59
C SER A 52 -5.94 4.30 2.67
N ALA A 53 -4.72 4.41 2.14
CA ALA A 53 -3.94 5.63 2.10
C ALA A 53 -4.61 6.72 1.25
N ARG A 54 -5.18 6.35 0.09
CA ARG A 54 -6.02 7.24 -0.75
C ARG A 54 -7.28 7.69 -0.01
N GLY A 55 -7.85 6.82 0.82
CA GLY A 55 -8.95 7.14 1.73
C GLY A 55 -8.57 8.04 2.92
N GLY A 56 -7.33 8.51 3.01
CA GLY A 56 -6.89 9.44 4.05
C GLY A 56 -6.38 8.80 5.34
N HIS A 57 -6.36 7.47 5.46
CA HIS A 57 -6.01 6.81 6.71
C HIS A 57 -4.51 6.95 7.04
N ALA A 58 -4.18 7.78 8.05
CA ALA A 58 -2.79 8.10 8.40
C ALA A 58 -1.90 6.87 8.71
N PRO A 59 -2.36 5.84 9.44
CA PRO A 59 -1.59 4.61 9.65
C PRO A 59 -1.22 3.89 8.34
N ALA A 60 -2.15 3.80 7.39
CA ALA A 60 -1.89 3.18 6.08
C ALA A 60 -0.90 4.00 5.25
N GLN A 61 -1.01 5.33 5.27
CA GLN A 61 -0.05 6.22 4.60
C GLN A 61 1.36 6.03 5.17
N ARG A 62 1.47 5.94 6.50
CA ARG A 62 2.75 5.70 7.17
C ARG A 62 3.35 4.35 6.78
N MET A 63 2.55 3.29 6.86
CA MET A 63 2.99 1.93 6.54
C MET A 63 3.35 1.77 5.06
N LEU A 64 2.56 2.32 4.14
CA LEU A 64 2.86 2.34 2.72
C LEU A 64 4.16 3.08 2.42
N GLY A 65 4.35 4.23 3.07
CA GLY A 65 5.57 5.01 2.96
C GLY A 65 6.83 4.22 3.30
N MET A 66 6.82 3.56 4.46
CA MET A 66 7.92 2.69 4.90
C MET A 66 8.10 1.48 3.99
N ALA A 67 6.99 0.88 3.55
CA ALA A 67 7.02 -0.29 2.69
C ALA A 67 7.69 0.00 1.35
N LEU A 68 7.40 1.15 0.73
CA LEU A 68 7.99 1.56 -0.55
C LEU A 68 9.46 1.99 -0.43
N ILE A 69 9.88 2.53 0.72
CA ILE A 69 11.28 2.88 0.95
C ILE A 69 12.13 1.64 1.22
N GLY A 70 11.62 0.70 2.02
CA GLY A 70 12.34 -0.51 2.41
C GLY A 70 12.08 -1.73 1.51
N ALA A 71 11.30 -1.58 0.44
CA ALA A 71 10.67 -2.71 -0.25
C ALA A 71 11.62 -3.84 -0.68
N PRO A 72 12.77 -3.54 -1.34
CA PRO A 72 13.65 -4.59 -1.84
C PRO A 72 14.26 -5.43 -0.71
N ALA A 73 14.52 -4.81 0.45
CA ALA A 73 15.10 -5.49 1.61
C ALA A 73 14.05 -6.26 2.43
N LEU A 74 12.79 -5.80 2.44
CA LEU A 74 11.73 -6.34 3.29
C LEU A 74 10.83 -7.35 2.56
N TYR A 75 10.60 -7.16 1.26
CA TYR A 75 9.59 -7.87 0.49
C TYR A 75 10.12 -8.46 -0.84
N GLY A 76 11.41 -8.28 -1.13
CA GLY A 76 12.05 -8.80 -2.34
C GLY A 76 11.37 -8.27 -3.61
N SER A 77 11.06 -9.16 -4.55
CA SER A 77 10.42 -8.81 -5.83
C SER A 77 8.90 -8.57 -5.72
N ALA A 78 8.29 -8.83 -4.56
CA ALA A 78 6.84 -8.68 -4.39
C ALA A 78 6.41 -7.21 -4.31
N LEU A 79 7.32 -6.31 -3.93
CA LEU A 79 7.08 -4.87 -3.92
C LEU A 79 8.35 -4.15 -4.38
N ALA A 80 8.22 -3.38 -5.47
CA ALA A 80 9.30 -2.50 -5.93
C ALA A 80 9.48 -1.30 -4.99
N ALA A 81 10.72 -0.85 -4.84
CA ALA A 81 10.98 0.42 -4.16
C ALA A 81 10.40 1.58 -4.97
N ASP A 82 9.79 2.54 -4.28
CA ASP A 82 9.48 3.84 -4.82
C ASP A 82 9.71 4.89 -3.72
N LEU A 83 10.89 5.50 -3.76
CA LEU A 83 11.28 6.51 -2.76
C LEU A 83 10.38 7.75 -2.82
N CYS A 84 9.91 8.11 -4.02
CA CYS A 84 9.14 9.32 -4.23
C CYS A 84 7.69 9.16 -3.78
N GLU A 85 7.05 8.04 -4.16
CA GLU A 85 5.75 7.66 -3.64
C GLU A 85 5.82 7.45 -2.12
N GLY A 86 6.85 6.75 -1.64
CA GLY A 86 7.04 6.48 -0.20
C GLY A 86 7.13 7.75 0.62
N ARG A 87 7.95 8.71 0.16
CA ARG A 87 8.06 10.04 0.77
C ARG A 87 6.74 10.80 0.78
N LEU A 88 6.00 10.79 -0.32
CA LEU A 88 4.73 11.49 -0.43
C LEU A 88 3.74 11.00 0.64
N TRP A 89 3.65 9.69 0.84
CA TRP A 89 2.76 9.11 1.84
C TRP A 89 3.19 9.42 3.27
N LEU A 90 4.49 9.34 3.58
CA LEU A 90 4.99 9.72 4.91
C LEU A 90 4.68 11.19 5.22
N LEU A 91 4.92 12.11 4.28
CA LEU A 91 4.59 13.53 4.45
C LEU A 91 3.08 13.78 4.60
N ARG A 92 2.23 12.95 3.99
CA ARG A 92 0.77 13.07 4.16
C ARG A 92 0.34 12.59 5.55
N ALA A 93 0.89 11.47 6.04
CA ALA A 93 0.64 10.97 7.38
C ALA A 93 1.07 11.99 8.45
N ALA A 94 2.27 12.56 8.29
CA ALA A 94 2.84 13.57 9.17
C ALA A 94 1.92 14.77 9.44
N ARG A 95 1.25 15.26 8.40
CA ARG A 95 0.36 16.42 8.48
C ARG A 95 -0.90 16.14 9.29
N GLN A 96 -1.29 14.87 9.42
CA GLN A 96 -2.45 14.46 10.20
C GLN A 96 -2.10 14.29 11.69
N ASP A 97 -0.83 13.98 12.01
CA ASP A 97 -0.33 13.78 13.37
C ASP A 97 0.32 15.04 13.97
N ALA A 98 -0.41 16.15 14.03
CA ALA A 98 0.08 17.46 14.51
C ALA A 98 0.53 17.52 16.00
N GLY A 99 0.77 16.37 16.66
CA GLY A 99 0.94 16.20 18.10
C GLY A 99 2.32 15.70 18.60
N GLY A 100 3.42 15.98 17.91
CA GLY A 100 4.72 16.11 18.59
C GLY A 100 5.53 14.84 18.92
N THR A 101 5.61 13.89 17.99
CA THR A 101 6.78 12.98 17.93
C THR A 101 7.53 13.22 16.64
N ALA A 102 8.86 13.05 16.64
CA ALA A 102 9.68 13.16 15.43
C ALA A 102 9.07 12.30 14.33
N ASP A 103 8.32 12.92 13.43
CA ASP A 103 7.56 12.20 12.44
C ASP A 103 8.55 11.47 11.52
N THR A 104 8.21 10.22 11.20
CA THR A 104 9.01 9.33 10.37
C THR A 104 9.41 10.03 9.07
N ALA A 105 8.55 10.87 8.49
CA ALA A 105 8.89 11.67 7.32
C ALA A 105 10.01 12.69 7.61
N TYR A 106 9.96 13.44 8.70
CA TYR A 106 11.03 14.36 9.10
C TYR A 106 12.33 13.64 9.47
N ALA A 107 12.26 12.48 10.12
CA ALA A 107 13.44 11.69 10.46
C ALA A 107 14.16 11.15 9.21
N LEU A 108 13.40 10.74 8.19
CA LEU A 108 13.93 10.24 6.92
C LEU A 108 14.33 11.34 5.93
N PHE A 109 13.60 12.47 5.90
CA PHE A 109 13.72 13.52 4.89
C PHE A 109 13.93 14.91 5.50
N GLY A 110 14.72 15.01 6.57
CA GLY A 110 14.89 16.19 7.44
C GLY A 110 15.14 17.55 6.78
N ARG A 111 15.32 17.64 5.46
CA ARG A 111 14.99 18.83 4.68
C ARG A 111 13.95 18.53 3.59
N PRO A 112 12.78 19.17 3.59
CA PRO A 112 11.74 18.89 2.61
C PRO A 112 12.09 19.26 1.16
N ARG A 113 13.29 19.80 0.87
CA ARG A 113 13.76 20.11 -0.50
C ARG A 113 15.27 19.97 -0.64
N GLY A 114 15.71 19.41 -1.76
CA GLY A 114 17.10 19.49 -2.24
C GLY A 114 18.15 18.62 -1.54
N ASP A 115 17.79 17.51 -0.89
CA ASP A 115 18.76 16.50 -0.45
C ASP A 115 18.89 15.37 -1.49
N ALA A 116 19.88 14.49 -1.32
CA ALA A 116 20.14 13.40 -2.28
C ALA A 116 18.96 12.41 -2.41
N TYR A 117 18.10 12.30 -1.40
CA TYR A 117 16.94 11.41 -1.38
C TYR A 117 15.69 12.09 -1.96
N THR A 118 15.59 13.42 -1.88
CA THR A 118 14.42 14.18 -2.36
C THR A 118 14.62 14.78 -3.75
N ALA A 119 15.84 15.10 -4.16
CA ALA A 119 16.13 15.71 -5.47
C ALA A 119 15.59 14.90 -6.66
N PRO A 120 15.66 13.55 -6.70
CA PRO A 120 15.09 12.76 -7.79
C PRO A 120 13.56 12.87 -7.89
N CYS A 121 12.89 13.21 -6.80
CA CYS A 121 11.43 13.31 -6.72
C CYS A 121 10.91 14.71 -7.10
N GLU A 122 11.80 15.66 -7.35
CA GLU A 122 11.49 17.06 -7.61
C GLU A 122 11.77 17.45 -9.07
N ALA A 123 12.26 16.53 -9.90
CA ALA A 123 12.46 16.75 -11.33
C ALA A 123 11.11 16.81 -12.08
N PRO A 124 10.93 17.78 -12.99
CA PRO A 124 9.69 17.96 -13.76
C PRO A 124 9.46 16.88 -14.82
#